data_AF-X1SA92-F1
#
_entry.id   AF-X1SA92-F1
#
_cell.length_a   1.000
_cell.length_b   1.000
_cell.length_c   1.000
_cell.angle_alpha   90.00
_cell.angle_beta   90.00
_cell.angle_gamma   90.00
#
_symmetry.space_group_name_H-M   'P 1'
#
loop_
_entity.id
_entity.type
_entity.pdbx_description
1 polymer ?
#
loop_
_entity_poly.entity_id
_entity_poly.type
_entity_poly.pdbx_seq_one_letter_code
_entity_poly.pdbx_strand_id
1 'polypeptide(L)'
;AGLGHRFSIIVASDKCIPKMYENLVNYGLINRLASFESVDLGVNDFQKDKTETMRRIHKAAERAIHEKFAEVIILGCTMEFGFYKELQEELKIPVIDAIVAPIKYAEFMIELRKNFGWGHSKICSYKSPPISEIKEWKLSDQYPEMKGLW
;
A
#
# COMPACT_ATOMS: atom_id res chain seq x y z
N ALA A 1 -5.46 12.66 11.95
CA ALA A 1 -6.19 12.79 10.67
C ALA A 1 -5.15 12.84 9.56
N GLY A 2 -5.34 12.18 8.42
CA GLY A 2 -4.23 12.00 7.48
C GLY A 2 -4.01 13.16 6.52
N LEU A 3 -4.52 13.01 5.31
CA LEU A 3 -4.29 13.94 4.18
C LEU A 3 -5.61 14.35 3.48
N GLY A 4 -6.75 13.89 4.01
CA GLY A 4 -8.10 14.16 3.50
C GLY A 4 -9.15 13.36 4.28
N HIS A 5 -10.43 13.71 4.15
CA HIS A 5 -11.53 13.03 4.82
C HIS A 5 -11.76 11.63 4.23
N ARG A 6 -11.87 11.55 2.89
CA ARG A 6 -12.09 10.31 2.14
C ARG A 6 -10.99 10.06 1.12
N PHE A 7 -10.75 8.79 0.80
CA PHE A 7 -9.77 8.38 -0.20
C PHE A 7 -10.36 7.36 -1.17
N SER A 8 -9.85 7.32 -2.40
CA SER A 8 -10.12 6.24 -3.35
C SER A 8 -8.86 5.47 -3.69
N ILE A 9 -9.03 4.21 -4.08
CA ILE A 9 -7.93 3.32 -4.47
C ILE A 9 -8.06 3.01 -5.96
N ILE A 10 -7.02 3.32 -6.74
CA ILE A 10 -6.91 2.88 -8.13
C ILE A 10 -6.43 1.44 -8.14
N VAL A 11 -7.10 0.58 -8.89
CA VAL A 11 -6.81 -0.85 -8.93
C VAL A 11 -6.63 -1.37 -10.34
N ALA A 12 -5.76 -2.37 -10.49
CA ALA A 12 -5.49 -3.02 -11.77
C ALA A 12 -6.76 -3.58 -12.45
N SER A 13 -7.55 -4.35 -11.71
CA SER A 13 -8.80 -4.96 -12.20
C SER A 13 -9.78 -5.17 -11.06
N ASP A 14 -11.07 -5.31 -11.37
CA ASP A 14 -12.13 -5.55 -10.36
C ASP A 14 -11.88 -6.81 -9.52
N LYS A 15 -11.12 -7.77 -10.04
CA LYS A 15 -10.76 -9.02 -9.35
C LYS A 15 -10.11 -8.78 -7.99
N CYS A 16 -9.32 -7.72 -7.81
CA CYS A 16 -8.62 -7.47 -6.55
C CYS A 16 -9.47 -6.72 -5.51
N ILE A 17 -10.59 -6.12 -5.92
CA ILE A 17 -11.45 -5.30 -5.05
C ILE A 17 -11.93 -6.07 -3.82
N PRO A 18 -12.48 -7.31 -3.91
CA PRO A 18 -12.95 -8.03 -2.73
C PRO A 18 -11.85 -8.22 -1.68
N LYS A 19 -10.63 -8.55 -2.11
CA LYS A 19 -9.52 -8.76 -1.20
C LYS A 19 -9.03 -7.47 -0.55
N MET A 20 -8.98 -6.38 -1.30
CA MET A 20 -8.61 -5.08 -0.75
C MET A 20 -9.69 -4.54 0.20
N TYR A 21 -10.96 -4.80 -0.09
CA TYR A 21 -12.07 -4.46 0.80
C TYR A 21 -11.95 -5.14 2.17
N GLU A 22 -11.70 -6.46 2.20
CA GLU A 22 -11.45 -7.20 3.45
C GLU A 22 -10.32 -6.57 4.28
N ASN A 23 -9.23 -6.16 3.62
CA ASN A 23 -8.12 -5.49 4.31
C ASN A 23 -8.56 -4.16 4.93
N LEU A 24 -9.35 -3.34 4.23
CA LEU A 24 -9.85 -2.08 4.77
C LEU A 24 -10.79 -2.27 5.95
N VAL A 25 -11.59 -3.32 5.95
CA VAL A 25 -12.42 -3.72 7.10
C VAL A 25 -11.52 -4.06 8.29
N ASN A 26 -10.52 -4.91 8.08
CA ASN A 26 -9.56 -5.31 9.12
C ASN A 26 -8.74 -4.11 9.66
N TYR A 27 -8.47 -3.11 8.82
CA TYR A 27 -7.78 -1.89 9.23
C TYR A 27 -8.72 -0.85 9.87
N GLY A 28 -10.04 -1.08 9.89
CA GLY A 28 -11.01 -0.12 10.41
C GLY A 28 -11.14 1.15 9.57
N LEU A 29 -10.76 1.11 8.29
CA LEU A 29 -10.72 2.27 7.40
C LEU A 29 -11.88 2.33 6.40
N ILE A 30 -12.78 1.35 6.40
CA ILE A 30 -13.83 1.24 5.40
C ILE A 30 -14.74 2.48 5.33
N ASN A 31 -15.05 3.09 6.47
CA ASN A 31 -15.90 4.28 6.53
C ASN A 31 -15.30 5.52 5.85
N ARG A 32 -14.00 5.48 5.52
CA ARG A 32 -13.28 6.56 4.83
C ARG A 32 -13.03 6.27 3.36
N LEU A 33 -13.41 5.09 2.86
CA LEU A 33 -13.32 4.76 1.45
C LEU A 33 -14.37 5.54 0.65
N ALA A 34 -13.92 6.22 -0.40
CA ALA A 34 -14.78 6.84 -1.40
C ALA A 34 -15.18 5.84 -2.48
N SER A 35 -14.20 5.22 -3.14
CA SER A 35 -14.41 4.15 -4.13
C SER A 35 -13.15 3.32 -4.36
N PHE A 36 -13.35 2.18 -5.02
CA PHE A 36 -12.32 1.53 -5.81
C PHE A 36 -12.55 1.91 -7.28
N GLU A 37 -11.49 2.26 -8.00
CA GLU A 37 -11.58 2.58 -9.43
C GLU A 37 -10.65 1.67 -10.23
N SER A 38 -11.24 0.81 -11.06
CA SER A 38 -10.45 -0.05 -11.92
C SER A 38 -9.98 0.65 -13.19
N VAL A 39 -8.76 0.33 -13.62
CA VAL A 39 -8.18 0.70 -14.92
C VAL A 39 -8.21 -0.42 -15.96
N ASP A 40 -8.73 -1.60 -15.58
CA ASP A 40 -8.83 -2.82 -16.40
C ASP A 40 -7.53 -3.13 -17.16
N LEU A 41 -6.44 -3.25 -16.41
CA LEU A 41 -5.11 -3.61 -16.90
C LEU A 41 -4.58 -4.84 -16.18
N GLY A 42 -3.92 -5.72 -16.92
CA GLY A 42 -3.08 -6.75 -16.33
C GLY A 42 -1.86 -6.13 -15.64
N VAL A 43 -1.41 -6.76 -14.54
CA VAL A 43 -0.23 -6.28 -13.78
C VAL A 43 1.00 -6.12 -14.68
N ASN A 44 1.16 -7.01 -15.66
CA ASN A 44 2.27 -6.98 -16.61
C ASN A 44 2.16 -5.86 -17.66
N ASP A 45 1.01 -5.20 -17.78
CA ASP A 45 0.75 -4.22 -18.84
C ASP A 45 1.04 -2.78 -18.41
N PHE A 46 1.00 -2.49 -17.10
CA PHE A 46 1.21 -1.15 -16.52
C PHE A 46 2.48 -0.43 -16.99
N GLN A 47 3.54 -1.18 -17.25
CA GLN A 47 4.85 -0.60 -17.61
C GLN A 47 5.18 -0.76 -19.10
N LYS A 48 4.34 -1.43 -19.89
CA LYS A 48 4.56 -1.63 -21.34
C LYS A 48 4.26 -0.36 -22.12
N ASP A 49 3.11 0.25 -21.85
CA ASP A 49 2.69 1.53 -22.41
C ASP A 49 2.34 2.47 -21.25
N LYS A 50 3.33 3.27 -20.86
CA LYS A 50 3.19 4.19 -19.73
C LYS A 50 2.21 5.32 -20.03
N THR A 51 2.11 5.75 -21.28
CA THR A 51 1.22 6.83 -21.69
C THR A 51 -0.24 6.38 -21.60
N GLU A 52 -0.57 5.20 -22.14
CA GLU A 52 -1.92 4.65 -22.03
C GLU A 52 -2.28 4.33 -20.58
N THR A 53 -1.33 3.77 -19.81
CA THR A 53 -1.52 3.49 -18.39
C THR A 53 -1.82 4.76 -17.61
N MET A 54 -1.01 5.81 -17.80
CA MET A 54 -1.23 7.10 -17.15
C MET A 54 -2.59 7.69 -17.52
N ARG A 55 -2.97 7.66 -18.79
CA ARG A 55 -4.27 8.15 -19.26
C ARG A 55 -5.44 7.43 -18.56
N ARG A 56 -5.33 6.11 -18.36
CA ARG A 56 -6.36 5.32 -17.65
C ARG A 56 -6.40 5.63 -16.17
N ILE A 57 -5.25 5.69 -15.50
CA ILE A 57 -5.14 6.04 -14.07
C ILE A 57 -5.71 7.45 -13.85
N HIS A 58 -5.32 8.43 -14.68
CA HIS A 58 -5.82 9.80 -14.58
C HIS A 58 -7.34 9.86 -14.73
N LYS A 59 -7.90 9.19 -15.75
CA LYS A 59 -9.35 9.12 -15.93
C LYS A 59 -10.05 8.48 -14.73
N ALA A 60 -9.47 7.44 -14.14
CA ALA A 60 -10.01 6.79 -12.96
C ALA A 60 -9.98 7.70 -11.72
N ALA A 61 -8.86 8.41 -11.51
CA ALA A 61 -8.69 9.36 -10.43
C ALA A 61 -9.65 10.55 -10.54
N GLU A 62 -9.84 11.12 -11.73
CA GLU A 62 -10.83 12.17 -12.00
C GLU A 62 -12.25 11.76 -11.58
N ARG A 63 -12.68 10.54 -11.93
CA ARG A 63 -13.98 10.01 -11.48
C ARG A 63 -14.05 9.89 -9.96
N ALA A 64 -13.00 9.36 -9.33
CA ALA A 64 -12.95 9.24 -7.87
C ALA A 64 -13.09 10.62 -7.18
N ILE A 65 -12.42 11.64 -7.70
CA ILE A 65 -12.47 12.99 -7.15
C ILE A 65 -13.86 13.60 -7.35
N HIS A 66 -14.32 13.68 -8.61
CA HIS A 66 -15.50 14.47 -8.96
C HIS A 66 -16.83 13.76 -8.71
N GLU A 67 -16.87 12.43 -8.84
CA GLU A 67 -18.11 11.66 -8.66
C GLU A 67 -18.21 11.00 -7.29
N LYS A 68 -17.08 10.68 -6.66
CA LYS A 68 -17.03 9.93 -5.38
C LYS A 68 -16.54 10.76 -4.20
N PHE A 69 -16.14 12.01 -4.45
CA PHE A 69 -15.65 12.95 -3.44
C PHE A 69 -14.39 12.44 -2.71
N ALA A 70 -13.48 11.81 -3.45
CA ALA A 70 -12.16 11.46 -2.93
C ALA A 70 -11.29 12.72 -2.82
N GLU A 71 -10.64 12.89 -1.67
CA GLU A 71 -9.66 13.98 -1.44
C GLU A 71 -8.21 13.48 -1.58
N VAL A 72 -8.02 12.16 -1.60
CA VAL A 72 -6.73 11.48 -1.71
C VAL A 72 -6.87 10.29 -2.63
N ILE A 73 -5.88 10.07 -3.50
CA ILE A 73 -5.79 8.88 -4.35
C ILE A 73 -4.68 7.97 -3.84
N ILE A 74 -4.97 6.68 -3.73
CA ILE A 74 -3.99 5.64 -3.43
C ILE A 74 -3.80 4.80 -4.68
N LEU A 75 -2.58 4.68 -5.16
CA LEU A 75 -2.20 3.73 -6.19
C LEU A 75 -2.14 2.34 -5.54
N GLY A 76 -3.05 1.45 -5.90
CA GLY A 76 -3.28 0.17 -5.25
C GLY A 76 -2.37 -0.96 -5.72
N CYS A 77 -1.57 -0.76 -6.77
CA CYS A 77 -0.66 -1.77 -7.33
C CYS A 77 0.80 -1.30 -7.28
N THR A 78 1.73 -2.18 -6.92
CA THR A 78 3.17 -1.84 -6.94
C THR A 78 3.69 -1.55 -8.34
N MET A 79 3.03 -2.06 -9.39
CA MET A 79 3.37 -1.73 -10.78
C MET A 79 2.89 -0.34 -11.23
N GLU A 80 2.11 0.37 -10.40
CA GLU A 80 1.76 1.78 -10.60
C GLU A 80 2.87 2.72 -10.10
N PHE A 81 4.01 2.17 -9.66
CA PHE A 81 5.12 2.95 -9.16
C PHE A 81 5.57 4.04 -10.15
N GLY A 82 5.74 5.24 -9.60
CA GLY A 82 6.26 6.39 -10.34
C GLY A 82 5.21 7.25 -11.02
N PHE A 83 3.98 6.75 -11.25
CA PHE A 83 2.90 7.56 -11.83
C PHE A 83 2.38 8.63 -10.85
N TYR A 84 2.61 8.47 -9.54
CA TYR A 84 2.08 9.39 -8.53
C TYR A 84 2.55 10.84 -8.72
N LYS A 85 3.75 11.08 -9.24
CA LYS A 85 4.33 12.44 -9.34
C LYS A 85 3.56 13.29 -10.33
N GLU A 86 3.52 12.82 -11.57
CA GLU A 86 2.80 13.49 -12.67
C GLU A 86 1.31 13.55 -12.34
N LEU A 87 0.72 12.47 -11.82
CA LEU A 87 -0.69 12.47 -11.44
C LEU A 87 -1.01 13.49 -10.33
N GLN A 88 -0.16 13.61 -9.31
CA GLN A 88 -0.32 14.61 -8.25
C GLN A 88 -0.14 16.03 -8.78
N GLU A 89 0.82 16.24 -9.69
CA GLU A 89 1.04 17.53 -10.33
C GLU A 89 -0.15 17.96 -11.17
N GLU A 90 -0.83 17.03 -11.86
CA GLU A 90 -2.00 17.31 -12.68
C GLU A 90 -3.27 17.51 -11.83
N LEU A 91 -3.57 16.57 -10.93
CA LEU A 91 -4.81 16.56 -10.13
C LEU A 91 -4.80 17.53 -8.95
N LYS A 92 -3.63 18.04 -8.53
CA LYS A 92 -3.45 18.96 -7.39
C LYS A 92 -3.98 18.45 -6.05
N ILE A 93 -4.06 17.13 -5.87
CA ILE A 93 -4.39 16.47 -4.61
C ILE A 93 -3.34 15.41 -4.25
N PRO A 94 -3.22 14.97 -2.98
CA PRO A 94 -2.26 13.95 -2.60
C PRO A 94 -2.49 12.63 -3.35
N VAL A 95 -1.43 12.11 -3.97
CA VAL A 95 -1.41 10.78 -4.61
C VAL A 95 -0.37 9.91 -3.90
N ILE A 96 -0.83 8.81 -3.30
CA ILE A 96 -0.03 7.92 -2.46
C ILE A 96 0.44 6.71 -3.26
N ASP A 97 1.76 6.57 -3.36
CA ASP A 97 2.43 5.46 -4.02
C ASP A 97 2.60 4.25 -3.07
N ALA A 98 2.21 3.06 -3.53
CA ALA A 98 2.23 1.81 -2.76
C ALA A 98 3.64 1.27 -2.44
N ILE A 99 4.71 1.86 -2.98
CA ILE A 99 6.10 1.50 -2.64
C ILE A 99 6.69 2.55 -1.69
N VAL A 100 6.53 3.83 -2.02
CA VAL A 100 7.14 4.92 -1.24
C VAL A 100 6.53 5.01 0.16
N ALA A 101 5.20 4.92 0.27
CA ALA A 101 4.53 5.10 1.56
C ALA A 101 4.90 4.04 2.61
N PRO A 102 4.92 2.71 2.29
CA PRO A 102 5.37 1.71 3.25
C PRO A 102 6.83 1.87 3.67
N ILE A 103 7.72 2.28 2.76
CA ILE A 103 9.13 2.53 3.10
C ILE A 103 9.23 3.68 4.11
N LYS A 104 8.55 4.80 3.86
CA LYS A 104 8.52 5.93 4.79
C LYS A 104 7.90 5.56 6.14
N TYR A 105 6.86 4.73 6.13
CA TYR A 105 6.28 4.22 7.37
C TYR A 105 7.26 3.33 8.14
N ALA A 106 8.05 2.49 7.45
CA ALA A 106 9.08 1.67 8.09
C ALA A 106 10.20 2.52 8.70
N GLU A 107 10.69 3.54 8.00
CA GLU A 107 11.66 4.52 8.53
C GLU A 107 11.13 5.15 9.83
N PHE A 108 9.89 5.66 9.80
CA PHE A 108 9.23 6.23 10.97
C PHE A 108 9.14 5.24 12.14
N MET A 109 8.72 4.00 11.89
CA MET A 109 8.63 2.97 12.93
C MET A 109 10.00 2.59 13.51
N ILE A 110 11.06 2.59 12.71
CA ILE A 110 12.43 2.36 13.17
C ILE A 110 12.89 3.50 14.07
N GLU A 111 12.62 4.74 13.69
CA GLU A 111 12.93 5.92 14.50
C GLU A 111 12.22 5.86 15.85
N LEU A 112 10.91 5.57 15.85
CA LEU A 112 10.13 5.41 17.08
C LEU A 112 10.71 4.34 18.00
N ARG A 113 11.14 3.20 17.44
CA ARG A 113 11.77 2.12 18.20
C ARG A 113 13.08 2.57 18.83
N LYS A 114 13.93 3.28 18.08
CA LYS A 114 15.24 3.73 18.56
C LYS A 114 15.12 4.80 19.65
N ASN A 115 14.21 5.76 19.46
CA ASN A 115 14.13 6.94 20.31
C ASN A 115 13.21 6.76 21.52
N PHE A 116 12.17 5.91 21.40
CA PHE A 116 11.15 5.75 22.45
C PHE A 116 10.93 4.30 22.88
N GLY A 117 11.58 3.33 22.23
CA GLY A 117 11.37 1.91 22.50
C GLY A 117 10.02 1.37 22.01
N TRP A 118 9.29 2.12 21.19
CA TRP A 118 7.98 1.70 20.68
C TRP A 118 8.11 0.76 19.50
N GLY A 119 7.43 -0.38 19.56
CA GLY A 119 7.46 -1.40 18.51
C GLY A 119 6.35 -2.41 18.67
N HIS A 120 6.44 -3.52 17.93
CA HIS A 120 5.44 -4.58 17.98
C HIS A 120 5.39 -5.24 19.37
N SER A 121 4.22 -5.16 20.03
CA SER A 121 3.99 -5.78 21.33
C SER A 121 4.06 -7.30 21.24
N LYS A 122 4.88 -7.94 22.08
CA LYS A 122 5.08 -9.40 22.07
C LYS A 122 4.21 -10.16 23.08
N ILE A 123 3.20 -9.51 23.66
CA ILE A 123 2.38 -10.07 24.74
C ILE A 123 1.30 -11.03 24.21
N CYS A 124 0.70 -10.74 23.05
CA CYS A 124 -0.45 -11.49 22.53
C CYS A 124 -0.28 -11.80 21.03
N SER A 125 -1.07 -11.20 20.14
CA SER A 125 -1.15 -11.57 18.72
C SER A 125 0.19 -11.52 17.97
N TYR A 126 1.07 -10.57 18.29
CA TYR A 126 2.41 -10.48 17.67
C TYR A 126 3.51 -11.18 18.48
N LYS A 127 3.18 -12.01 19.48
CA LYS A 127 4.13 -12.83 20.22
C LYS A 127 5.00 -13.62 19.24
N SER A 128 6.31 -13.62 19.49
CA SER A 128 7.23 -14.36 18.62
C SER A 128 6.93 -15.87 18.68
N PRO A 129 7.04 -16.59 17.55
CA PRO A 129 7.02 -18.05 17.58
C PRO A 129 8.11 -18.61 18.51
N PRO A 130 7.94 -19.82 19.05
CA PRO A 130 8.98 -20.49 19.83
C PRO A 130 10.28 -20.62 19.03
N ILE A 131 11.42 -20.33 19.67
CA ILE A 131 12.75 -20.42 19.02
C ILE A 131 13.02 -21.84 18.49
N SER A 132 12.49 -22.88 19.15
CA SER A 132 12.61 -24.26 18.69
C SER A 132 11.97 -24.48 17.32
N GLU A 133 10.75 -23.98 17.09
CA GLU A 133 10.05 -24.09 15.80
C GLU A 133 10.81 -23.35 14.70
N ILE A 134 11.32 -22.15 14.99
CA ILE A 134 12.09 -21.36 14.03
C ILE A 134 13.37 -22.10 13.60
N LYS A 135 14.06 -22.77 14.53
CA LYS A 135 15.27 -23.55 14.23
C LYS A 135 14.99 -24.76 13.33
N GLU A 136 13.84 -25.41 13.49
CA GLU A 136 13.45 -26.56 12.67
C GLU A 136 13.27 -26.22 11.18
N TRP A 137 12.92 -24.96 10.87
CA TRP A 137 12.81 -24.48 9.48
C TRP A 137 14.15 -24.32 8.78
N LYS A 138 15.27 -24.39 9.52
CA LYS A 138 16.64 -24.28 9.00
C LYS A 138 16.84 -23.05 8.09
N LEU A 139 16.24 -21.92 8.48
CA LEU A 139 16.31 -20.68 7.70
C LEU A 139 17.75 -20.17 7.54
N SER A 140 18.61 -20.39 8.53
CA SER A 140 20.03 -20.02 8.46
C SER A 140 20.76 -20.74 7.33
N ASP A 141 20.37 -21.97 7.01
CA ASP A 141 20.97 -22.76 5.94
C ASP A 141 20.51 -22.25 4.57
N GLN A 142 19.27 -21.76 4.49
CA GLN A 142 18.68 -21.20 3.27
C GLN A 142 19.14 -19.76 3.00
N TYR A 143 19.41 -18.98 4.05
CA TYR A 143 19.77 -17.56 3.97
C TYR A 143 21.03 -17.25 4.81
N PRO A 144 22.20 -17.80 4.44
CA PRO A 144 23.42 -17.73 5.25
C PRO A 144 23.94 -16.31 5.48
N GLU A 145 23.56 -15.35 4.64
CA GLU A 145 23.99 -13.96 4.75
C GLU A 145 23.12 -13.12 5.71
N MET A 146 21.93 -13.61 6.09
CA MET A 146 21.02 -12.88 6.99
C MET A 146 21.34 -13.18 8.46
N LYS A 147 22.08 -12.26 9.08
CA LYS A 147 22.41 -12.33 10.52
C LYS A 147 21.24 -11.85 11.39
N GLY A 148 21.00 -12.53 12.51
CA GLY A 148 19.99 -12.12 13.50
C GLY A 148 18.55 -12.51 13.15
N LEU A 149 18.37 -13.57 12.34
CA LEU A 149 17.07 -14.14 11.97
C LEU A 149 16.36 -14.87 13.13
N TRP A 150 16.86 -14.78 14.37
CA TRP A 150 16.34 -15.47 15.55
C TRP A 150 16.63 -14.69 16.84
#